data_AF-A0A8W8KLV5-F1
#
_entry.id   AF-A0A8W8KLV5-F1
#
_cell.length_a   1.000
_cell.length_b   1.000
_cell.length_c   1.000
_cell.angle_alpha   90.00
_cell.angle_beta   90.00
_cell.angle_gamma   90.00
#
_symmetry.space_group_name_H-M   'P 1'
#
loop_
_entity.id
_entity.type
_entity.pdbx_description
1 polymer ?
#
loop_
_entity_poly.entity_id
_entity_poly.type
_entity_poly.pdbx_seq_one_letter_code
_entity_poly.pdbx_strand_id
1 'polypeptide(L)'
;MKLENIFSLTGSGTRDGHCGGPSFLDSFSVGVVNSLSIIIIVVGVFIFFVAGLGIYGACCQNKYLLVTLDCCGVNPVVSTTNDFDLTYWCTTSGSCEDTISQIPRTCCTNVDENTYTSAPIGCHASVNKGTYNQKGWYDVLKDTLQSQSHSVIGVVVSIILIEVLFFFIF
;
A
#
# COMPACT_ATOMS: atom_id res chain seq x y z
N MET A 1 51.95 9.72 -8.62
CA MET A 1 52.53 8.38 -8.43
C MET A 1 51.47 7.38 -8.83
N LYS A 2 51.72 6.62 -9.90
CA LYS A 2 50.83 5.63 -10.48
C LYS A 2 51.70 4.40 -10.72
N LEU A 3 51.27 3.23 -10.28
CA LEU A 3 51.51 1.92 -10.91
C LEU A 3 50.88 0.85 -10.00
N GLU A 4 49.72 0.34 -10.42
CA GLU A 4 49.27 -1.00 -10.03
C GLU A 4 49.73 -1.97 -11.12
N ASN A 5 50.18 -3.16 -10.71
CA ASN A 5 50.46 -4.36 -11.51
C ASN A 5 51.68 -4.39 -12.44
N ILE A 6 52.80 -4.96 -11.97
CA ILE A 6 53.65 -5.89 -12.75
C ILE A 6 54.19 -7.00 -11.82
N PHE A 7 53.53 -8.15 -11.84
CA PHE A 7 54.12 -9.46 -12.11
C PHE A 7 55.34 -9.94 -11.29
N SER A 8 55.07 -10.94 -10.45
CA SER A 8 55.72 -12.28 -10.42
C SER A 8 57.25 -12.35 -10.28
N LEU A 9 57.74 -13.07 -9.26
CA LEU A 9 58.89 -14.01 -9.26
C LEU A 9 59.05 -14.54 -7.81
N THR A 10 58.51 -15.72 -7.46
CA THR A 10 59.16 -17.06 -7.43
C THR A 10 60.17 -17.34 -6.30
N GLY A 11 59.88 -18.43 -5.56
CA GLY A 11 60.85 -19.33 -4.91
C GLY A 11 60.53 -19.60 -3.42
N SER A 12 60.44 -20.83 -2.89
CA SER A 12 60.78 -22.16 -3.42
C SER A 12 60.39 -23.28 -2.42
N GLY A 13 59.90 -24.44 -2.92
CA GLY A 13 60.02 -25.81 -2.35
C GLY A 13 59.22 -26.14 -1.08
N THR A 14 58.56 -27.29 -0.88
CA THR A 14 58.66 -28.62 -1.49
C THR A 14 57.40 -29.44 -1.14
N ARG A 15 57.05 -30.40 -1.99
CA ARG A 15 55.95 -31.37 -1.84
C ARG A 15 56.15 -32.23 -0.57
N ASP A 16 55.05 -32.68 0.05
CA ASP A 16 54.79 -34.10 0.36
C ASP A 16 53.38 -34.29 0.93
N GLY A 17 52.72 -35.37 0.50
CA GLY A 17 51.31 -35.62 0.72
C GLY A 17 50.94 -36.05 2.14
N HIS A 18 49.83 -35.49 2.62
CA HIS A 18 48.93 -36.22 3.51
C HIS A 18 47.51 -35.77 3.20
N CYS A 19 46.65 -36.72 2.82
CA CYS A 19 45.21 -36.53 2.85
C CYS A 19 44.79 -36.37 4.32
N GLY A 20 44.87 -35.15 4.84
CA GLY A 20 44.15 -34.77 6.04
C GLY A 20 42.67 -34.77 5.68
N GLY A 21 41.95 -35.79 6.13
CA GLY A 21 40.49 -35.84 6.00
C GLY A 21 39.86 -34.56 6.57
N PRO A 22 38.71 -34.13 6.04
CA PRO A 22 38.10 -32.87 6.47
C PRO A 22 37.90 -32.89 7.99
N SER A 23 38.42 -31.88 8.65
CA SER A 23 38.17 -31.62 10.07
C SER A 23 36.65 -31.68 10.30
N PHE A 24 36.18 -32.44 11.29
CA PHE A 24 34.76 -32.52 11.65
C PHE A 24 34.12 -31.13 11.83
N LEU A 25 34.93 -30.17 12.29
CA LEU A 25 34.56 -28.76 12.43
C LEU A 25 34.33 -28.04 11.09
N ASP A 26 35.06 -28.38 10.02
CA ASP A 26 34.88 -27.81 8.68
C ASP A 26 33.66 -28.42 7.99
N SER A 27 33.42 -29.74 8.13
CA SER A 27 32.18 -30.37 7.64
C SER A 27 30.93 -29.91 8.41
N PHE A 28 31.04 -29.69 9.72
CA PHE A 28 29.95 -29.12 10.53
C PHE A 28 29.71 -27.65 10.18
N SER A 29 30.77 -26.86 9.98
CA SER A 29 30.67 -25.46 9.58
C SER A 29 30.04 -25.32 8.18
N VAL A 30 30.47 -26.12 7.20
CA VAL A 30 29.87 -26.11 5.85
C VAL A 30 28.42 -26.62 5.88
N GLY A 31 28.11 -27.63 6.70
CA GLY A 31 26.74 -28.13 6.87
C GLY A 31 25.81 -27.09 7.51
N VAL A 32 26.24 -26.46 8.60
CA VAL A 32 25.49 -25.43 9.32
C VAL A 32 25.31 -24.17 8.47
N VAL A 33 26.36 -23.72 7.77
CA VAL A 33 26.29 -22.55 6.86
C VAL A 33 25.36 -22.83 5.68
N ASN A 34 25.37 -24.03 5.12
CA ASN A 34 24.47 -24.39 4.02
C ASN A 34 23.00 -24.41 4.47
N SER A 35 22.70 -25.00 5.63
CA SER A 35 21.36 -25.01 6.20
C SER A 35 20.85 -23.60 6.57
N LEU A 36 21.71 -22.76 7.18
CA LEU A 36 21.35 -21.37 7.50
C LEU A 36 21.13 -20.53 6.24
N SER A 37 21.94 -20.75 5.20
CA SER A 37 21.83 -20.04 3.92
C SER A 37 20.50 -20.33 3.23
N ILE A 38 20.06 -21.59 3.24
CA ILE A 38 18.77 -21.99 2.65
C ILE A 38 17.60 -21.30 3.38
N ILE A 39 17.62 -21.27 4.71
CA ILE A 39 16.56 -20.64 5.51
C ILE A 39 16.47 -19.14 5.21
N ILE A 40 17.61 -18.44 5.13
CA ILE A 40 17.65 -16.99 4.85
C ILE A 40 17.12 -16.68 3.44
N ILE A 41 17.43 -17.51 2.44
CA ILE A 41 16.92 -17.34 1.07
C ILE A 41 15.40 -17.51 1.03
N VAL A 42 14.86 -18.56 1.67
CA VAL A 42 13.41 -18.81 1.69
C VAL A 42 12.66 -17.67 2.37
N VAL A 43 13.15 -17.21 3.53
CA VAL A 43 12.55 -16.09 4.27
C VAL A 43 12.65 -14.80 3.46
N GLY A 44 13.78 -14.53 2.82
CA GLY A 44 13.98 -13.34 1.99
C GLY A 44 13.05 -13.29 0.78
N VAL A 45 12.87 -14.42 0.08
CA VAL A 45 11.96 -14.52 -1.06
C VAL A 45 10.50 -14.33 -0.61
N PHE A 46 10.13 -14.88 0.54
CA PHE A 46 8.80 -14.70 1.12
C PHE A 46 8.52 -13.22 1.47
N ILE A 47 9.45 -12.56 2.16
CA ILE A 47 9.33 -11.13 2.51
C ILE A 47 9.25 -10.27 1.24
N PHE A 48 10.05 -10.57 0.21
CA PHE A 48 10.01 -9.85 -1.06
C PHE A 48 8.65 -10.02 -1.76
N PHE A 49 8.07 -11.22 -1.73
CA PHE A 49 6.76 -11.49 -2.32
C PHE A 49 5.64 -10.77 -1.58
N VAL A 50 5.65 -10.81 -0.24
CA VAL A 50 4.67 -10.10 0.61
C VAL A 50 4.79 -8.59 0.44
N ALA A 51 6.01 -8.04 0.44
CA ALA A 51 6.25 -6.63 0.18
C ALA A 51 5.82 -6.22 -1.23
N GLY A 52 6.09 -7.06 -2.23
CA GLY A 52 5.62 -6.89 -3.60
C GLY A 52 4.10 -6.78 -3.65
N LEU A 53 3.38 -7.76 -3.12
CA LEU A 53 1.91 -7.74 -3.07
C LEU A 53 1.36 -6.51 -2.33
N GLY A 54 2.01 -6.08 -1.23
CA GLY A 54 1.66 -4.85 -0.51
C GLY A 54 1.86 -3.59 -1.34
N ILE A 55 2.97 -3.49 -2.07
CA ILE A 55 3.24 -2.37 -2.97
C ILE A 55 2.30 -2.40 -4.18
N TYR A 56 2.02 -3.57 -4.78
CA TYR A 56 1.05 -3.70 -5.87
C TYR A 56 -0.36 -3.30 -5.43
N GLY A 57 -0.76 -3.64 -4.20
CA GLY A 57 -2.01 -3.16 -3.60
C GLY A 57 -2.05 -1.64 -3.38
N ALA A 58 -0.96 -1.07 -2.85
CA ALA A 58 -0.87 0.36 -2.59
C ALA A 58 -0.69 1.22 -3.86
N CYS A 59 0.00 0.71 -4.88
CA CYS A 59 0.31 1.46 -6.10
C CYS A 59 -0.92 1.68 -6.99
N CYS A 60 -2.00 0.92 -6.78
CA CYS A 60 -3.26 1.07 -7.50
C CYS A 60 -4.31 1.92 -6.76
N GLN A 61 -4.03 2.45 -5.56
CA GLN A 61 -5.07 3.08 -4.74
C GLN A 61 -4.57 4.25 -3.88
N ASN A 62 -4.15 5.40 -4.46
CA ASN A 62 -4.06 6.60 -3.61
C ASN A 62 -4.07 8.01 -4.25
N LYS A 63 -4.71 8.21 -5.40
CA LYS A 63 -5.10 9.58 -5.83
C LYS A 63 -6.53 9.66 -6.38
N TYR A 64 -7.05 8.55 -6.91
CA TYR A 64 -8.42 8.45 -7.41
C TYR A 64 -9.48 8.34 -6.30
N LEU A 65 -9.12 7.90 -5.08
CA LEU A 65 -10.12 7.57 -4.06
C LEU A 65 -10.86 8.81 -3.50
N LEU A 66 -10.23 9.98 -3.53
CA LEU A 66 -10.83 11.23 -3.03
C LEU A 66 -11.31 12.20 -4.13
N VAL A 67 -10.69 12.16 -5.32
CA VAL A 67 -11.01 13.08 -6.44
C VAL A 67 -11.93 12.43 -7.49
N THR A 68 -11.95 11.10 -7.58
CA THR A 68 -12.72 10.37 -8.61
C THR A 68 -13.97 9.70 -8.07
N LEU A 69 -14.09 9.57 -6.75
CA LEU A 69 -15.33 9.13 -6.16
C LEU A 69 -16.21 10.36 -6.01
N ASP A 70 -17.23 10.41 -6.86
CA ASP A 70 -18.44 11.23 -6.76
C ASP A 70 -19.15 11.02 -5.40
N CYS A 71 -18.47 11.41 -4.31
CA CYS A 71 -18.92 11.30 -2.95
C CYS A 71 -19.07 12.70 -2.35
N CYS A 72 -20.10 12.89 -1.54
CA CYS A 72 -20.27 14.10 -0.76
C CYS A 72 -20.39 13.73 0.71
N GLY A 73 -19.32 13.97 1.47
CA GLY A 73 -19.26 13.66 2.90
C GLY A 73 -18.91 12.20 3.23
N VAL A 74 -18.89 11.89 4.52
CA VAL A 74 -18.62 10.54 5.03
C VAL A 74 -19.88 9.70 4.90
N ASN A 75 -21.00 10.25 5.37
CA ASN A 75 -22.35 9.75 5.23
C ASN A 75 -23.03 10.36 3.99
N PRO A 76 -24.00 9.66 3.38
CA PRO A 76 -24.75 10.20 2.26
C PRO A 76 -25.52 11.47 2.65
N VAL A 77 -25.39 12.52 1.84
CA VAL A 77 -26.16 13.76 2.02
C VAL A 77 -27.62 13.54 1.62
N VAL A 78 -28.51 13.59 2.60
CA VAL A 78 -29.96 13.37 2.40
C VAL A 78 -30.79 14.64 2.51
N SER A 79 -30.25 15.69 3.14
CA SER A 79 -30.93 16.96 3.41
C SER A 79 -29.92 18.07 3.72
N THR A 80 -30.43 19.25 4.09
CA THR A 80 -29.63 20.35 4.61
C THR A 80 -28.94 20.01 5.92
N THR A 81 -29.50 19.10 6.74
CA THR A 81 -28.79 18.56 7.91
C THR A 81 -27.90 17.39 7.48
N ASN A 82 -26.60 17.53 7.70
CA ASN A 82 -25.58 16.62 7.17
C ASN A 82 -24.23 16.73 7.93
N ASP A 83 -23.23 15.93 7.54
CA ASP A 83 -21.91 15.87 8.19
C ASP A 83 -21.17 17.22 8.23
N PHE A 84 -21.53 18.15 7.37
CA PHE A 84 -20.90 19.43 7.24
C PHE A 84 -21.40 20.44 8.30
N ASP A 85 -22.57 20.25 8.94
CA ASP A 85 -23.17 21.20 9.88
C ASP A 85 -22.28 21.55 11.09
N LEU A 86 -21.50 20.58 11.56
CA LEU A 86 -20.63 20.71 12.74
C LEU A 86 -19.16 20.96 12.38
N THR A 87 -18.87 21.16 11.11
CA THR A 87 -17.49 21.36 10.65
C THR A 87 -17.21 22.84 10.41
N TYR A 88 -15.95 23.25 10.57
CA TYR A 88 -15.55 24.66 10.46
C TYR A 88 -15.56 25.19 9.02
N TRP A 89 -15.79 24.33 8.03
CA TRP A 89 -15.78 24.67 6.60
C TRP A 89 -16.71 25.82 6.21
N CYS A 90 -17.77 26.09 6.99
CA CYS A 90 -18.74 27.17 6.74
C CYS A 90 -18.98 28.10 7.94
N THR A 91 -18.28 27.90 9.08
CA THR A 91 -18.46 28.79 10.24
C THR A 91 -17.55 30.02 10.12
N THR A 92 -18.15 31.13 9.70
CA THR A 92 -17.83 32.55 10.00
C THR A 92 -16.43 33.10 9.68
N SER A 93 -15.48 32.30 9.18
CA SER A 93 -14.19 32.84 8.75
C SER A 93 -13.46 31.89 7.79
N GLY A 94 -13.50 32.22 6.49
CA GLY A 94 -12.78 31.53 5.42
C GLY A 94 -13.28 31.96 4.05
N SER A 95 -12.51 31.69 2.99
CA SER A 95 -12.84 31.99 1.58
C SER A 95 -14.05 31.24 1.01
N CYS A 96 -14.85 30.61 1.87
CA CYS A 96 -16.06 29.85 1.53
C CYS A 96 -17.29 30.75 1.35
N GLU A 97 -17.21 32.04 1.72
CA GLU A 97 -18.00 33.21 1.29
C GLU A 97 -19.41 32.95 0.71
N ASP A 98 -20.20 32.11 1.38
CA ASP A 98 -21.65 32.13 1.27
C ASP A 98 -22.22 31.47 2.52
N THR A 99 -22.74 32.30 3.43
CA THR A 99 -23.40 31.89 4.70
C THR A 99 -24.60 30.97 4.49
N ILE A 100 -24.97 30.71 3.24
CA ILE A 100 -26.08 29.88 2.80
C ILE A 100 -25.67 28.50 2.28
N SER A 101 -24.38 28.20 2.09
CA SER A 101 -23.94 26.86 1.64
C SER A 101 -24.09 25.82 2.74
N GLN A 102 -24.85 24.76 2.47
CA GLN A 102 -25.09 23.61 3.37
C GLN A 102 -24.14 22.44 3.07
N ILE A 103 -23.64 22.35 1.82
CA ILE A 103 -22.58 21.42 1.41
C ILE A 103 -21.50 22.12 0.56
N PRO A 104 -20.27 21.61 0.47
CA PRO A 104 -19.23 22.16 -0.40
C PRO A 104 -19.65 22.17 -1.87
N ARG A 105 -19.30 23.22 -2.62
CA ARG A 105 -19.59 23.32 -4.07
C ARG A 105 -18.96 22.19 -4.88
N THR A 106 -17.86 21.62 -4.41
CA THR A 106 -17.19 20.45 -5.02
C THR A 106 -18.02 19.16 -4.93
N CYS A 107 -19.04 19.11 -4.07
CA CYS A 107 -19.99 18.00 -4.04
C CYS A 107 -21.00 18.02 -5.21
N CYS A 108 -21.09 19.11 -5.94
CA CYS A 108 -22.05 19.24 -7.03
C CYS A 108 -21.68 18.34 -8.20
N THR A 109 -22.68 17.76 -8.85
CA THR A 109 -22.44 16.97 -10.07
C THR A 109 -22.03 17.90 -11.22
N ASN A 110 -21.17 17.41 -12.12
CA ASN A 110 -20.69 18.15 -13.29
C ASN A 110 -19.88 19.41 -12.96
N VAL A 111 -19.16 19.40 -11.83
CA VAL A 111 -18.17 20.42 -11.52
C VAL A 111 -16.79 19.78 -11.37
N ASP A 112 -15.76 20.55 -11.67
CA ASP A 112 -14.35 20.16 -11.58
C ASP A 112 -13.57 21.26 -10.83
N GLU A 113 -12.25 21.06 -10.68
CA GLU A 113 -11.34 21.99 -9.99
C GLU A 113 -11.41 23.43 -10.53
N ASN A 114 -11.79 23.63 -11.79
CA ASN A 114 -11.90 24.95 -12.41
C ASN A 114 -13.33 25.50 -12.40
N THR A 115 -14.34 24.64 -12.31
CA THR A 115 -15.75 25.02 -12.48
C THR A 115 -16.58 25.00 -11.19
N TYR A 116 -16.03 24.49 -10.07
CA TYR A 116 -16.74 24.40 -8.78
C TYR A 116 -17.24 25.76 -8.26
N THR A 117 -16.56 26.86 -8.56
CA THR A 117 -16.99 28.22 -8.15
C THR A 117 -18.31 28.62 -8.79
N SER A 118 -18.63 28.07 -9.96
CA SER A 118 -19.86 28.33 -10.72
C SER A 118 -20.98 27.33 -10.42
N ALA A 119 -20.84 26.51 -9.36
CA ALA A 119 -21.84 25.52 -8.98
C ALA A 119 -23.21 26.18 -8.68
N PRO A 120 -24.33 25.57 -9.12
CA PRO A 120 -25.66 26.13 -8.94
C PRO A 120 -26.09 26.15 -7.47
N ILE A 121 -26.77 27.22 -7.05
CA ILE A 121 -27.27 27.42 -5.68
C ILE A 121 -28.16 26.26 -5.21
N GLY A 122 -28.97 25.71 -6.13
CA GLY A 122 -29.82 24.55 -5.84
C GLY A 122 -29.04 23.32 -5.37
N CYS A 123 -27.76 23.19 -5.72
CA CYS A 123 -26.91 22.11 -5.24
C CYS A 123 -26.37 22.39 -3.85
N HIS A 124 -25.61 23.47 -3.68
CA HIS A 124 -24.80 23.64 -2.47
C HIS A 124 -25.55 24.34 -1.33
N ALA A 125 -26.56 25.17 -1.62
CA ALA A 125 -27.33 25.88 -0.61
C ALA A 125 -28.68 25.22 -0.31
N SER A 126 -29.38 24.72 -1.33
CA SER A 126 -30.70 24.08 -1.15
C SER A 126 -30.65 22.56 -1.07
N VAL A 127 -29.53 21.93 -1.47
CA VAL A 127 -29.35 20.46 -1.47
C VAL A 127 -30.49 19.75 -2.22
N ASN A 128 -30.80 20.24 -3.42
CA ASN A 128 -31.80 19.64 -4.29
C ASN A 128 -31.33 18.27 -4.76
N LYS A 129 -32.13 17.22 -4.50
CA LYS A 129 -31.78 15.86 -4.92
C LYS A 129 -31.53 15.79 -6.42
N GLY A 130 -30.43 15.15 -6.81
CA GLY A 130 -30.02 14.97 -8.21
C GLY A 130 -29.05 16.03 -8.74
N THR A 131 -28.69 17.05 -7.95
CA THR A 131 -27.69 18.05 -8.35
C THR A 131 -26.33 17.89 -7.65
N TYR A 132 -26.22 16.91 -6.75
CA TYR A 132 -25.02 16.64 -5.96
C TYR A 132 -24.78 15.14 -5.86
N ASN A 133 -23.55 14.80 -5.51
CA ASN A 133 -23.10 13.44 -5.30
C ASN A 133 -23.70 12.83 -4.03
N GLN A 134 -24.58 11.85 -4.17
CA GLN A 134 -25.33 11.28 -3.05
C GLN A 134 -24.59 10.19 -2.28
N LYS A 135 -23.46 9.72 -2.79
CA LYS A 135 -22.70 8.64 -2.16
C LYS A 135 -21.92 9.18 -0.96
N GLY A 136 -22.04 8.49 0.16
CA GLY A 136 -21.12 8.67 1.27
C GLY A 136 -19.81 7.95 0.99
N TRP A 137 -18.69 8.53 1.41
CA TRP A 137 -17.39 7.89 1.32
C TRP A 137 -17.38 6.53 2.03
N TYR A 138 -18.09 6.41 3.16
CA TYR A 138 -18.16 5.16 3.92
C TYR A 138 -18.75 3.99 3.10
N ASP A 139 -19.80 4.26 2.34
CA ASP A 139 -20.46 3.23 1.52
C ASP A 139 -19.53 2.73 0.42
N VAL A 140 -18.85 3.65 -0.28
CA VAL A 140 -17.92 3.25 -1.36
C VAL A 140 -16.66 2.59 -0.81
N LEU A 141 -16.18 3.04 0.35
CA LEU A 141 -15.08 2.37 1.04
C LEU A 141 -15.46 0.93 1.39
N LYS A 142 -16.65 0.73 1.95
CA LYS A 142 -17.16 -0.60 2.31
C LYS A 142 -17.24 -1.50 1.09
N ASP A 143 -17.77 -1.02 -0.03
CA ASP A 143 -17.84 -1.78 -1.28
C ASP A 143 -16.45 -2.12 -1.84
N THR A 144 -15.52 -1.17 -1.77
CA THR A 144 -14.12 -1.37 -2.21
C THR A 144 -13.42 -2.41 -1.34
N LEU A 145 -13.60 -2.32 -0.02
CA LEU A 145 -13.06 -3.29 0.94
C LEU A 145 -13.65 -4.68 0.70
N GLN A 146 -14.96 -4.79 0.46
CA GLN A 146 -15.61 -6.06 0.14
C GLN A 146 -15.08 -6.66 -1.16
N SER A 147 -14.93 -5.84 -2.22
CA SER A 147 -14.37 -6.30 -3.49
C SER A 147 -12.93 -6.78 -3.38
N GLN A 148 -12.09 -6.12 -2.57
CA GLN A 148 -10.69 -6.53 -2.39
C GLN A 148 -10.53 -7.67 -1.39
N SER A 149 -11.49 -7.87 -0.47
CA SER A 149 -11.41 -8.89 0.58
C SER A 149 -11.22 -10.31 0.02
N HIS A 150 -11.84 -10.63 -1.13
CA HIS A 150 -11.73 -11.95 -1.74
C HIS A 150 -10.30 -12.28 -2.19
N SER A 151 -9.58 -11.31 -2.78
CA SER A 151 -8.17 -11.49 -3.14
C SER A 151 -7.27 -11.58 -1.91
N VAL A 152 -7.54 -10.79 -0.88
CA VAL A 152 -6.76 -10.80 0.37
C VAL A 152 -6.93 -12.13 1.12
N ILE A 153 -8.14 -12.68 1.18
CA ILE A 153 -8.43 -13.98 1.81
C ILE A 153 -7.62 -15.09 1.15
N GLY A 154 -7.55 -15.12 -0.19
CA GLY A 154 -6.80 -16.14 -0.92
C GLY A 154 -5.30 -16.10 -0.59
N VAL A 155 -4.72 -14.91 -0.48
CA VAL A 155 -3.30 -14.74 -0.11
C VAL A 155 -3.06 -15.22 1.31
N VAL A 156 -3.88 -14.79 2.28
CA VAL A 156 -3.73 -15.16 3.69
C VAL A 156 -3.85 -16.68 3.90
N VAL A 157 -4.85 -17.31 3.29
CA VAL A 157 -5.03 -18.77 3.41
C VAL A 157 -3.86 -19.52 2.79
N SER A 158 -3.37 -19.08 1.63
CA SER A 158 -2.22 -19.72 0.96
C SER A 158 -0.96 -19.65 1.82
N ILE A 159 -0.70 -18.49 2.45
CA ILE A 159 0.44 -18.31 3.36
C ILE A 159 0.33 -19.26 4.56
N ILE A 160 -0.84 -19.33 5.20
CA ILE A 160 -1.07 -20.21 6.36
C ILE A 160 -0.80 -21.68 6.00
N LEU A 161 -1.26 -22.12 4.82
CA LEU A 161 -1.02 -23.50 4.37
C LEU A 161 0.47 -23.78 4.14
N ILE A 162 1.21 -22.83 3.58
CA ILE A 162 2.66 -22.96 3.35
C ILE A 162 3.41 -23.04 4.68
N GLU A 163 3.07 -22.18 5.66
CA GLU A 163 3.69 -22.19 6.99
C GLU A 163 3.45 -23.52 7.72
N VAL A 164 2.21 -24.03 7.68
CA VAL A 164 1.85 -25.31 8.30
C VAL A 164 2.61 -26.47 7.65
N LEU A 165 2.69 -26.51 6.31
CA LEU A 165 3.44 -27.55 5.60
C LEU A 165 4.94 -27.50 5.93
N PHE A 166 5.51 -26.30 6.01
CA PHE A 166 6.91 -26.13 6.37
C PHE A 166 7.21 -26.65 7.79
N PHE A 167 6.31 -26.41 8.74
CA PHE A 167 6.42 -26.93 10.10
C PHE A 167 6.33 -28.47 10.17
N PHE A 168 5.54 -29.11 9.31
CA PHE A 168 5.42 -30.58 9.30
C PHE A 168 6.56 -31.29 8.58
N ILE A 169 7.28 -30.60 7.69
CA ILE A 169 8.38 -31.16 6.90
C ILE A 169 9.72 -31.09 7.66
N PHE A 170 9.86 -30.14 8.60
CA PHE A 170 11.05 -29.92 9.42
C PHE A 170 10.90 -30.51 10.83
#